data_AF-A0A916J5T1-F1
#
_entry.id   AF-A0A916J5T1-F1
#
_cell.length_a   1.000
_cell.length_b   1.000
_cell.length_c   1.000
_cell.angle_alpha   90.00
_cell.angle_beta   90.00
_cell.angle_gamma   90.00
#
_symmetry.space_group_name_H-M   'P 1'
#
loop_
_entity.id
_entity.type
_entity.pdbx_description
1 polymer ?
#
loop_
_entity_poly.entity_id
_entity_poly.type
_entity_poly.pdbx_seq_one_letter_code
_entity_poly.pdbx_strand_id
1 'polypeptide(L)'
;MKVEALDLNHFFLRRPALCFDLLQASEMKTDHTMPRQAIEFTTDKRFIKRSRELKTIATMVDMYCRGHGHDRRGTLCPSCVMLLEYAARRLERCVFGDAKPTCANCVVHCYSANMREQIRVVMQWAGPRMLLRHPIQAIMHLLHGRRLAPALPARPARDRADP
;
A
#
# COMPACT_ATOMS: atom_id res chain seq x y z
N MET A 1 6.57 -3.18 79.53
CA MET A 1 6.31 -4.64 79.51
C MET A 1 5.46 -4.91 78.27
N LYS A 2 5.75 -5.78 77.31
CA LYS A 2 6.83 -6.73 77.04
C LYS A 2 6.55 -7.25 75.60
N VAL A 3 7.59 -7.69 74.87
CA VAL A 3 7.62 -8.66 73.75
C VAL A 3 6.85 -8.33 72.45
N GLU A 4 7.50 -8.34 71.26
CA GLU A 4 7.90 -9.52 70.45
C GLU A 4 6.68 -10.38 70.08
N ALA A 5 6.53 -11.02 68.92
CA ALA A 5 7.27 -11.19 67.67
C ALA A 5 6.37 -12.13 66.81
N LEU A 6 6.71 -12.32 65.53
CA LEU A 6 6.35 -13.49 64.68
C LEU A 6 4.84 -13.60 64.34
N ASP A 7 4.39 -14.19 63.24
CA ASP A 7 4.93 -15.18 62.31
C ASP A 7 4.22 -14.94 60.97
N LEU A 8 4.93 -14.85 59.85
CA LEU A 8 5.04 -15.92 58.85
C LEU A 8 3.76 -16.76 58.66
N ASN A 9 3.19 -16.58 57.47
CA ASN A 9 2.79 -17.63 56.55
C ASN A 9 1.74 -18.67 57.01
N HIS A 10 0.82 -18.89 56.06
CA HIS A 10 0.33 -20.23 55.73
C HIS A 10 -0.88 -20.76 56.50
N PHE A 11 -2.08 -20.31 56.12
CA PHE A 11 -3.25 -21.20 56.05
C PHE A 11 -4.37 -20.53 55.24
N PHE A 12 -4.40 -20.69 53.92
CA PHE A 12 -5.31 -21.63 53.25
C PHE A 12 -6.68 -21.76 53.94
N LEU A 13 -7.74 -21.49 53.17
CA LEU A 13 -9.14 -21.97 53.28
C LEU A 13 -10.21 -20.86 53.27
N ARG A 14 -10.65 -20.44 52.08
CA ARG A 14 -12.08 -20.40 51.67
C ARG A 14 -12.30 -19.66 50.33
N ARG A 15 -12.63 -20.42 49.28
CA ARG A 15 -13.56 -20.00 48.21
C ARG A 15 -14.99 -19.89 48.80
N PRO A 16 -16.06 -19.36 48.13
CA PRO A 16 -16.22 -18.97 46.72
C PRO A 16 -17.08 -17.68 46.45
N ALA A 17 -17.21 -17.35 45.14
CA ALA A 17 -18.30 -16.61 44.47
C ALA A 17 -18.51 -15.12 44.88
N LEU A 18 -18.44 -14.14 43.98
CA LEU A 18 -19.32 -13.93 42.83
C LEU A 18 -18.59 -13.02 41.81
N CYS A 19 -18.47 -13.45 40.55
CA CYS A 19 -19.28 -12.90 39.45
C CYS A 19 -18.90 -11.46 39.09
N PHE A 20 -17.79 -11.27 38.37
CA PHE A 20 -17.73 -10.18 37.40
C PHE A 20 -16.98 -10.66 36.16
N ASP A 21 -17.83 -11.17 35.28
CA ASP A 21 -17.64 -11.66 33.94
C ASP A 21 -16.48 -11.02 33.15
N LEU A 22 -15.67 -11.90 32.56
CA LEU A 22 -15.49 -11.96 31.10
C LEU A 22 -15.89 -10.67 30.35
N LEU A 23 -14.92 -9.78 30.07
CA LEU A 23 -14.83 -9.07 28.80
C LEU A 23 -13.50 -8.28 28.73
N GLN A 24 -12.90 -8.22 27.53
CA GLN A 24 -11.60 -7.60 27.18
C GLN A 24 -10.40 -8.52 27.44
N ALA A 25 -10.19 -9.57 26.65
CA ALA A 25 -9.96 -9.58 25.21
C ALA A 25 -8.73 -8.77 24.76
N SER A 26 -7.79 -9.50 24.15
CA SER A 26 -6.70 -9.06 23.27
C SER A 26 -5.48 -8.37 23.91
N GLU A 27 -4.57 -9.21 24.43
CA GLU A 27 -3.15 -8.90 24.38
C GLU A 27 -2.73 -8.84 22.90
N MET A 28 -2.55 -7.61 22.41
CA MET A 28 -2.14 -7.29 21.05
C MET A 28 -0.67 -7.68 20.85
N LYS A 29 -0.43 -8.93 20.44
CA LYS A 29 0.87 -9.38 19.92
C LYS A 29 1.16 -8.63 18.62
N THR A 30 1.93 -7.55 18.70
CA THR A 30 2.50 -6.92 17.52
C THR A 30 3.74 -7.68 17.10
N ASP A 31 3.53 -8.78 16.37
CA ASP A 31 4.59 -9.42 15.60
C ASP A 31 4.83 -8.60 14.32
N HIS A 32 5.73 -7.63 14.42
CA HIS A 32 6.16 -6.79 13.31
C HIS A 32 7.22 -7.49 12.46
N THR A 33 6.88 -8.63 11.89
CA THR A 33 7.69 -9.28 10.86
C THR A 33 6.81 -9.67 9.68
N MET A 34 6.31 -8.66 8.94
CA MET A 34 5.67 -8.88 7.65
C MET A 34 6.74 -9.18 6.60
N PRO A 35 6.81 -10.40 6.03
CA PRO A 35 7.70 -10.68 4.92
C PRO A 35 7.26 -9.90 3.68
N ARG A 36 8.22 -9.65 2.77
CA ARG A 36 8.06 -8.91 1.50
C ARG A 36 6.68 -9.16 0.91
N GLN A 37 5.80 -8.17 0.99
CA GLN A 37 4.46 -8.22 0.43
C GLN A 37 4.59 -8.31 -1.10
N ALA A 38 4.74 -9.53 -1.60
CA ALA A 38 4.62 -9.84 -3.00
C ALA A 38 3.15 -9.60 -3.34
N ILE A 39 2.85 -8.45 -3.94
CA ILE A 39 1.55 -8.23 -4.57
C ILE A 39 1.40 -9.37 -5.57
N GLU A 40 0.52 -10.32 -5.30
CA GLU A 40 0.35 -11.50 -6.12
C GLU A 40 -0.24 -11.06 -7.46
N PHE A 41 0.60 -11.05 -8.49
CA PHE A 41 0.24 -10.60 -9.84
C PHE A 41 -0.58 -11.71 -10.51
N THR A 42 -1.85 -11.84 -10.16
CA THR A 42 -2.80 -12.66 -10.93
C THR A 42 -2.92 -12.07 -12.34
N THR A 43 -2.31 -12.74 -13.31
CA THR A 43 -2.33 -12.35 -14.73
C THR A 43 -3.60 -12.86 -15.39
N ASP A 44 -4.73 -12.23 -15.09
CA ASP A 44 -5.87 -12.27 -16.01
C ASP A 44 -5.51 -11.43 -17.25
N LYS A 45 -5.74 -11.98 -18.46
CA LYS A 45 -5.30 -11.40 -19.74
C LYS A 45 -5.93 -10.01 -20.00
N ARG A 46 -7.00 -9.65 -19.28
CA ARG A 46 -7.69 -8.34 -19.29
C ARG A 46 -7.10 -7.28 -18.34
N PHE A 47 -6.02 -7.61 -17.63
CA PHE A 47 -5.39 -6.77 -16.61
C PHE A 47 -3.88 -6.58 -16.81
N ILE A 48 -3.34 -7.08 -17.93
CA ILE A 48 -1.88 -7.16 -18.15
C ILE A 48 -1.23 -5.78 -18.10
N LYS A 49 -1.89 -4.75 -18.65
CA LYS A 49 -1.29 -3.41 -18.70
C LYS A 49 -1.26 -2.77 -17.32
N ARG A 50 -2.34 -2.92 -16.55
CA ARG A 50 -2.43 -2.40 -15.18
C ARG A 50 -1.43 -3.05 -14.26
N SER A 51 -1.26 -4.37 -14.36
CA SER A 51 -0.27 -5.10 -13.57
C SER A 51 1.16 -4.68 -13.90
N ARG A 52 1.47 -4.42 -15.18
CA ARG A 52 2.78 -3.88 -15.61
C ARG A 52 3.03 -2.48 -15.06
N GLU A 53 2.02 -1.61 -15.09
CA GLU A 53 2.12 -0.26 -14.50
C GLU A 53 2.33 -0.32 -12.99
N LEU A 54 1.56 -1.16 -12.28
CA LEU A 54 1.72 -1.34 -10.84
C LEU A 54 3.12 -1.85 -10.50
N LYS A 55 3.62 -2.85 -11.24
CA LYS A 55 4.97 -3.37 -11.07
C LYS A 55 6.04 -2.28 -11.26
N THR A 56 5.87 -1.44 -12.29
CA THR A 56 6.78 -0.32 -12.55
C THR A 56 6.78 0.67 -11.38
N ILE A 57 5.60 1.04 -10.89
CA ILE A 57 5.45 1.94 -9.73
C ILE A 57 6.08 1.30 -8.49
N ALA A 58 5.83 0.02 -8.22
CA ALA A 58 6.41 -0.70 -7.09
C ALA A 58 7.95 -0.69 -7.13
N THR A 59 8.54 -0.95 -8.29
CA THR A 59 9.99 -0.85 -8.49
C THR A 59 10.51 0.56 -8.25
N MET A 60 9.84 1.59 -8.78
CA MET A 60 10.23 2.98 -8.58
C MET A 60 10.17 3.39 -7.10
N VAL A 61 9.10 3.00 -6.39
CA VAL A 61 8.92 3.29 -4.96
C VAL A 61 9.96 2.56 -4.11
N ASP A 62 10.26 1.29 -4.39
CA ASP A 62 11.31 0.53 -3.68
C ASP A 62 12.69 1.16 -3.90
N MET A 63 13.03 1.53 -5.13
CA MET A 63 14.28 2.24 -5.42
C MET A 63 14.36 3.58 -4.68
N TYR A 64 13.27 4.35 -4.69
CA TYR A 64 13.19 5.64 -4.00
C TYR A 64 13.34 5.48 -2.48
N CYS A 65 12.71 4.45 -1.91
CA CYS A 65 12.77 4.17 -0.48
C CYS A 65 14.19 3.87 -0.03
N ARG A 66 14.85 2.94 -0.71
CA ARG A 66 16.24 2.55 -0.42
C ARG A 66 17.22 3.68 -0.69
N GLY A 67 17.02 4.42 -1.78
CA GLY A 67 17.92 5.49 -2.20
C GLY A 67 17.99 6.68 -1.22
N HIS A 68 16.95 6.86 -0.41
CA HIS A 68 16.90 7.90 0.62
C HIS A 68 17.11 7.32 2.04
N GLY A 69 17.42 6.02 2.18
CA GLY A 69 17.78 5.40 3.45
C GLY A 69 16.68 5.35 4.51
N HIS A 70 15.41 5.36 4.12
CA HIS A 70 14.26 5.26 5.04
C HIS A 70 13.59 3.89 5.04
N ASP A 71 14.11 2.94 4.27
CA ASP A 71 13.68 1.55 4.37
C ASP A 71 14.06 0.96 5.74
N ARG A 72 13.24 0.05 6.24
CA ARG A 72 13.45 -0.59 7.55
C ARG A 72 13.67 -2.08 7.34
N ARG A 73 14.90 -2.54 7.56
CA ARG A 73 15.27 -3.97 7.43
C ARG A 73 14.87 -4.55 6.06
N GLY A 74 15.02 -3.76 4.99
CA GLY A 74 14.69 -4.19 3.63
C GLY A 74 13.19 -4.17 3.29
N THR A 75 12.35 -3.59 4.15
CA THR A 75 10.93 -3.30 3.87
C THR A 75 10.70 -1.81 3.62
N LEU A 76 9.67 -1.49 2.84
CA LEU A 76 9.29 -0.11 2.54
C LEU A 76 8.90 0.63 3.83
N CYS A 77 9.19 1.93 3.90
CA CYS A 77 8.70 2.77 4.99
C CYS A 77 7.16 2.93 4.91
N PRO A 78 6.50 3.36 6.01
CA PRO A 78 5.05 3.52 6.02
C PRO A 78 4.50 4.45 4.93
N SER A 79 5.18 5.56 4.63
CA SER A 79 4.72 6.49 3.59
C SER A 79 4.81 5.90 2.18
N CYS A 80 5.87 5.14 1.89
CA CYS A 80 6.02 4.43 0.62
C CYS A 80 4.99 3.31 0.45
N VAL A 81 4.68 2.58 1.53
CA VAL A 81 3.61 1.58 1.53
C VAL A 81 2.28 2.24 1.21
N MET A 82 1.93 3.33 1.91
CA MET A 82 0.69 4.07 1.67
C MET A 82 0.57 4.56 0.22
N LEU A 83 1.66 5.09 -0.35
CA LEU A 83 1.68 5.54 -1.75
C LEU A 83 1.44 4.39 -2.72
N LEU A 84 2.07 3.23 -2.48
CA LEU A 84 1.93 2.04 -3.33
C LEU A 84 0.52 1.44 -3.25
N GLU A 85 -0.05 1.31 -2.05
CA GLU A 85 -1.42 0.85 -1.85
C GLU A 85 -2.45 1.79 -2.47
N TYR A 86 -2.20 3.11 -2.40
CA TYR A 86 -3.03 4.09 -3.08
C TYR A 86 -3.00 3.89 -4.60
N ALA A 87 -1.80 3.70 -5.17
CA ALA A 87 -1.63 3.45 -6.59
C ALA A 87 -2.34 2.16 -7.04
N ALA A 88 -2.23 1.08 -6.27
CA ALA A 88 -2.90 -0.20 -6.53
C ALA A 88 -4.42 -0.03 -6.61
N ARG A 89 -5.04 0.57 -5.59
CA ARG A 89 -6.50 0.83 -5.57
C ARG A 89 -6.98 1.68 -6.74
N ARG A 90 -6.17 2.65 -7.20
CA ARG A 90 -6.52 3.49 -8.36
C ARG A 90 -6.41 2.74 -9.68
N LEU A 91 -5.44 1.82 -9.81
CA LEU A 91 -5.27 0.98 -10.99
C LEU A 91 -6.40 -0.05 -11.11
N GLU A 92 -6.80 -0.68 -10.00
CA GLU A 92 -7.92 -1.62 -9.96
C GLU A 92 -9.22 -1.02 -10.50
N ARG A 93 -9.50 0.25 -10.15
CA ARG A 93 -10.73 0.97 -10.52
C ARG A 93 -10.56 1.87 -11.75
N CYS A 94 -9.51 1.68 -12.55
CA CYS A 94 -9.27 2.52 -13.70
C CYS A 94 -10.35 2.32 -14.79
N VAL A 95 -10.98 3.42 -15.20
CA VAL A 95 -12.04 3.44 -16.24
C VAL A 95 -11.56 2.94 -17.60
N PHE A 96 -10.27 3.04 -17.88
CA PHE A 96 -9.68 2.60 -19.15
C PHE A 96 -9.28 1.12 -19.16
N GLY A 97 -9.25 0.45 -17.99
CA GLY A 97 -8.77 -0.92 -17.89
C GLY A 97 -7.41 -1.12 -18.56
N ASP A 98 -7.34 -2.03 -19.54
CA ASP A 98 -6.13 -2.32 -20.31
C ASP A 98 -5.85 -1.34 -21.46
N ALA A 99 -6.84 -0.56 -21.89
CA ALA A 99 -6.63 0.54 -22.83
C ALA A 99 -5.93 1.75 -22.17
N LYS A 100 -5.67 1.68 -20.86
CA LYS A 100 -5.07 2.75 -20.07
C LYS A 100 -3.82 3.33 -20.74
N PRO A 101 -3.72 4.66 -20.94
CA PRO A 101 -2.47 5.31 -21.31
C PRO A 101 -1.53 5.39 -20.10
N THR A 102 -0.26 5.68 -20.33
CA THR A 102 0.67 5.95 -19.23
C THR A 102 0.15 7.05 -18.31
N CYS A 103 0.43 6.94 -17.01
CA CYS A 103 -0.05 7.89 -16.00
C CYS A 103 0.25 9.36 -16.34
N ALA A 104 1.40 9.64 -16.96
CA ALA A 104 1.78 10.99 -17.39
C ALA A 104 0.87 11.58 -18.48
N ASN A 105 0.31 10.74 -19.34
CA ASN A 105 -0.57 11.14 -20.45
C ASN A 105 -2.05 10.92 -20.13
N CYS A 106 -2.39 10.45 -18.94
CA CYS A 106 -3.77 10.11 -18.61
C CYS A 106 -4.66 11.37 -18.56
N VAL A 107 -5.72 11.39 -19.37
CA VAL A 107 -6.70 12.49 -19.41
C VAL A 107 -7.57 12.57 -18.15
N VAL A 108 -7.66 11.49 -17.36
CA VAL A 108 -8.38 11.48 -16.08
C VAL A 108 -7.46 11.84 -14.93
N HIS A 109 -7.87 12.83 -14.15
CA HIS A 109 -7.24 13.19 -12.87
C HIS A 109 -7.67 12.25 -11.74
N CYS A 110 -7.11 11.03 -11.72
CA CYS A 110 -7.49 10.00 -10.74
C CYS A 110 -6.77 10.11 -9.39
N TYR A 111 -5.63 10.79 -9.32
CA TYR A 111 -4.88 11.00 -8.07
C TYR A 111 -5.32 12.28 -7.38
N SER A 112 -5.39 12.27 -6.04
CA SER A 112 -5.49 13.51 -5.25
C SER A 112 -4.23 14.36 -5.44
N ALA A 113 -4.34 15.68 -5.25
CA ALA A 113 -3.23 16.61 -5.48
C ALA A 113 -1.96 16.22 -4.69
N ASN A 114 -2.12 15.89 -3.40
CA ASN A 114 -1.00 15.48 -2.54
C ASN A 114 -0.35 14.17 -3.03
N MET A 115 -1.14 13.12 -3.29
CA MET A 115 -0.59 11.83 -3.77
C MET A 115 0.03 11.95 -5.17
N ARG A 116 -0.50 12.84 -6.02
CA ARG A 116 0.05 13.13 -7.35
C ARG A 116 1.44 13.74 -7.26
N GLU A 117 1.66 14.64 -6.30
CA GLU A 117 2.97 15.25 -6.11
C GLU A 117 3.96 14.22 -5.58
N GLN A 118 3.57 13.41 -4.59
CA GLN A 118 4.41 12.33 -4.08
C GLN A 118 4.87 11.37 -5.19
N ILE A 119 3.94 10.88 -6.01
CA ILE A 119 4.30 9.96 -7.10
C ILE A 119 5.14 10.65 -8.17
N ARG A 120 4.93 11.95 -8.43
CA ARG A 120 5.76 12.72 -9.37
C ARG A 120 7.21 12.80 -8.90
N VAL A 121 7.43 13.11 -7.62
CA VAL A 121 8.78 13.13 -7.02
C VAL A 121 9.46 11.77 -7.14
N VAL A 122 8.74 10.70 -6.83
CA VAL A 122 9.24 9.32 -6.98
C VAL A 122 9.59 9.01 -8.45
N MET A 123 8.69 9.31 -9.39
CA MET A 123 8.91 9.05 -10.82
C MET A 123 10.08 9.86 -11.37
N GLN A 124 10.23 11.13 -10.97
CA GLN A 124 11.32 12.00 -11.39
C GLN A 124 12.67 11.52 -10.88
N TRP A 125 12.72 11.07 -9.62
CA TRP A 125 13.96 10.57 -9.02
C TRP A 125 14.31 9.16 -9.54
N ALA A 126 13.34 8.26 -9.62
CA ALA A 126 13.54 6.86 -9.97
C ALA A 126 13.65 6.64 -11.49
N GLY A 127 12.99 7.45 -12.31
CA GLY A 127 12.92 7.28 -13.77
C GLY A 127 14.29 7.16 -14.44
N PRO A 128 15.20 8.15 -14.31
CA PRO A 128 16.55 8.08 -14.88
C PRO A 128 17.37 6.91 -14.32
N ARG A 129 17.15 6.55 -13.04
CA ARG A 129 17.89 5.50 -12.34
C ARG A 129 17.40 4.09 -12.70
N MET A 130 16.14 3.95 -13.08
CA MET A 130 15.55 2.67 -13.49
C MET A 130 16.23 2.14 -14.75
N LEU A 131 16.73 3.02 -15.63
CA LEU A 131 17.48 2.64 -16.82
C LEU A 131 18.77 1.87 -16.49
N LEU A 132 19.42 2.18 -15.36
CA LEU A 132 20.69 1.57 -14.96
C LEU A 132 20.50 0.16 -14.38
N ARG A 133 19.40 -0.08 -13.65
CA ARG A 133 19.18 -1.35 -12.93
C ARG A 133 18.17 -2.26 -13.61
N HIS A 134 17.18 -1.70 -14.29
CA HIS A 134 16.11 -2.42 -14.98
C HIS A 134 15.95 -1.88 -16.41
N PRO A 135 16.97 -2.00 -17.27
CA PRO A 135 17.02 -1.32 -18.57
C PRO A 135 15.85 -1.70 -19.47
N ILE A 136 15.48 -2.97 -19.53
CA ILE A 136 14.36 -3.46 -20.36
C ILE A 136 13.03 -2.84 -19.88
N GLN A 137 12.77 -2.83 -18.57
CA GLN A 137 11.54 -2.25 -18.02
C GLN A 137 11.50 -0.74 -18.20
N ALA A 138 12.64 -0.05 -18.04
CA ALA A 138 12.77 1.38 -18.26
C ALA A 138 12.51 1.77 -19.72
N ILE A 139 13.13 1.08 -20.67
CA ILE A 139 12.92 1.33 -22.10
C ILE A 139 11.45 1.08 -22.47
N MET A 140 10.87 -0.04 -22.03
CA MET A 140 9.45 -0.33 -22.28
C MET A 140 8.52 0.73 -21.66
N HIS A 141 8.81 1.19 -20.44
CA HIS A 141 8.06 2.27 -19.80
C HIS A 141 8.14 3.57 -20.58
N LEU A 142 9.34 3.97 -21.03
CA LEU A 142 9.56 5.19 -21.82
C LEU A 142 8.85 5.12 -23.18
N LEU A 143 8.94 3.98 -23.88
CA LEU A 143 8.26 3.76 -25.15
C LEU A 143 6.74 3.79 -25.00
N HIS A 144 6.19 3.20 -23.92
CA HIS A 144 4.77 3.34 -23.62
C HIS A 144 4.37 4.79 -23.31
N GLY A 145 5.27 5.56 -22.69
CA GLY A 145 5.09 6.99 -22.41
C GLY A 145 4.94 7.86 -23.65
N ARG A 146 5.37 7.39 -24.83
CA ARG A 146 5.20 8.11 -26.10
C ARG A 146 3.85 7.88 -26.76
N ARG A 147 3.01 6.99 -26.23
CA ARG A 147 1.66 6.74 -26.78
C ARG A 147 0.68 7.81 -26.29
N LEU A 148 -0.13 8.31 -27.22
CA LEU A 148 -1.20 9.26 -26.92
C LEU A 148 -2.30 8.60 -26.08
N ALA A 149 -3.01 9.43 -25.33
CA ALA A 149 -4.14 8.98 -24.53
C ALA A 149 -5.34 8.61 -25.42
N PRO A 150 -6.01 7.48 -25.18
CA PRO A 150 -7.29 7.20 -25.82
C PRO A 150 -8.35 8.20 -25.34
N ALA A 151 -9.37 8.43 -26.16
CA ALA A 151 -10.54 9.21 -25.78
C ALA A 151 -11.26 8.59 -24.57
N LEU A 152 -11.90 9.44 -23.77
CA LEU A 152 -12.74 8.99 -22.65
C LEU A 152 -13.95 8.20 -23.17
N PRO A 153 -14.37 7.11 -22.50
CA PRO A 153 -15.64 6.47 -22.83
C PRO A 153 -16.79 7.45 -22.58
N ALA A 154 -17.83 7.41 -23.42
CA ALA A 154 -19.01 8.26 -23.27
C ALA A 154 -19.64 8.06 -21.89
N ARG A 155 -19.98 9.17 -21.21
CA ARG A 155 -20.71 9.10 -19.94
C ARG A 155 -22.12 8.57 -20.24
N PRO A 156 -22.60 7.50 -19.59
CA PRO A 156 -23.97 7.06 -19.77
C PRO A 156 -24.91 8.21 -19.39
N ALA A 157 -25.96 8.43 -20.20
CA ALA A 157 -26.97 9.44 -19.93
C ALA A 157 -27.53 9.18 -18.53
N ARG A 158 -27.53 10.21 -17.67
CA ARG A 158 -28.21 10.13 -16.39
C ARG A 158 -29.69 10.31 -16.69
N ASP A 159 -30.43 9.21 -16.70
CA ASP A 159 -31.88 9.26 -16.69
C ASP A 159 -32.29 9.98 -15.40
N ARG A 160 -32.61 11.28 -15.50
CA ARG A 160 -33.27 11.99 -14.40
C ARG A 160 -34.69 11.43 -14.37
N ALA A 161 -34.92 10.42 -13.54
CA ALA A 161 -36.26 10.17 -13.06
C ALA A 161 -36.65 11.41 -12.25
N ASP A 162 -37.48 12.27 -12.85
CA ASP A 162 -38.18 13.34 -12.14
C ASP A 162 -39.08 12.70 -11.05
N PRO A 163 -39.18 13.32 -9.85
CA PRO A 163 -39.93 12.78 -8.71
C PRO A 163 -41.43 12.71 -8.96
#